data_AF-A0A9W4XB56-F1
#
_entry.id   AF-A0A9W4XB56-F1
#
_cell.length_a   1.000
_cell.length_b   1.000
_cell.length_c   1.000
_cell.angle_alpha   90.00
_cell.angle_beta   90.00
_cell.angle_gamma   90.00
#
_symmetry.space_group_name_H-M   'P 1'
#
loop_
_entity.id
_entity.type
_entity.pdbx_description
1 polymer ?
#
loop_
_entity_poly.entity_id
_entity_poly.type
_entity_poly.pdbx_seq_one_letter_code
_entity_poly.pdbx_strand_id
1 'polypeptide(L)'
;MLLHLYIFIFSLIVINCAIITEFGTYINPNPRKYSKCESSDLIKLSNCCNDVLLKLDECKPNDLACECCALQSINQECYNLCPGNPSTNFLTVLLNDCHSLKDVNACSLPFKKGYDEPVPKKSPVEKNKVEDELTETTKKSN
;
A
#
# COMPACT_ATOMS: atom_id res chain seq x y z
N MET A 1 -24.61 -54.22 29.79
CA MET A 1 -24.13 -52.87 30.16
C MET A 1 -22.66 -52.63 29.82
N LEU A 2 -21.71 -53.45 30.27
CA LEU A 2 -20.28 -53.28 29.98
C LEU A 2 -19.93 -53.27 28.48
N LEU A 3 -20.58 -54.13 27.67
CA LEU A 3 -20.36 -54.17 26.22
C LEU A 3 -20.79 -52.87 25.51
N HIS A 4 -21.94 -52.30 25.91
CA HIS A 4 -22.42 -51.04 25.36
C HIS A 4 -21.56 -49.85 25.81
N LEU A 5 -21.05 -49.89 27.04
CA LEU A 5 -20.10 -48.89 27.55
C LEU A 5 -18.79 -48.93 26.75
N TYR A 6 -18.29 -50.12 26.42
CA TYR A 6 -17.08 -50.29 25.62
C TYR A 6 -17.26 -49.76 24.18
N ILE A 7 -18.38 -50.09 23.54
CA ILE A 7 -18.71 -49.57 22.20
C ILE A 7 -18.84 -48.05 22.22
N PHE A 8 -19.45 -47.47 23.25
CA PHE A 8 -19.59 -46.02 23.37
C PHE A 8 -18.24 -45.32 23.55
N ILE A 9 -17.35 -45.85 24.41
CA ILE A 9 -15.99 -45.33 24.61
C ILE A 9 -15.18 -45.44 23.32
N PHE A 10 -15.26 -46.56 22.61
CA PHE A 10 -14.54 -46.76 21.36
C PHE A 10 -14.99 -45.77 20.28
N SER A 11 -16.30 -45.53 20.16
CA SER A 11 -16.85 -44.53 19.25
C SER A 11 -16.37 -43.10 19.59
N LEU A 12 -16.31 -42.74 20.87
CA LEU A 12 -15.79 -41.43 21.29
C LEU A 12 -14.30 -41.26 20.99
N ILE A 13 -13.50 -42.32 21.13
CA ILE A 13 -12.06 -42.28 20.82
C ILE A 13 -11.82 -42.10 19.32
N VAL A 14 -12.56 -42.83 18.47
CA VAL A 14 -12.44 -42.74 17.01
C VAL A 14 -12.81 -41.35 16.49
N ILE A 15 -13.85 -40.72 17.04
CA ILE A 15 -14.26 -39.36 16.68
C ILE A 15 -13.18 -38.35 17.06
N ASN A 16 -12.58 -38.44 18.24
CA ASN A 16 -11.52 -37.51 18.66
C ASN A 16 -10.22 -37.67 17.86
N CYS A 17 -9.87 -38.88 17.40
CA CYS A 17 -8.69 -39.08 16.55
C CYS A 17 -8.83 -38.45 15.16
N ALA A 18 -10.04 -38.40 14.60
CA ALA A 18 -10.28 -37.82 13.28
C ALA A 18 -10.16 -36.28 13.24
N ILE A 19 -10.18 -35.62 14.41
CA ILE A 19 -10.14 -34.14 14.51
C ILE A 19 -8.70 -33.60 14.58
N ILE A 20 -7.70 -34.45 14.84
CA ILE A 20 -6.30 -34.02 15.04
C ILE A 20 -5.48 -34.04 13.72
N THR A 21 -6.08 -34.44 12.59
CA THR A 21 -5.39 -34.60 11.30
C THR A 21 -5.37 -33.35 10.42
N GLU A 22 -5.33 -32.15 10.98
CA GLU A 22 -5.08 -30.95 10.20
C GLU A 22 -3.83 -30.20 10.67
N PHE A 23 -3.15 -29.61 9.68
CA PHE A 23 -2.00 -28.69 9.75
C PHE A 23 -0.62 -29.32 9.87
N GLY A 24 -0.20 -30.01 8.80
CA GLY A 24 1.23 -30.07 8.47
C GLY A 24 1.73 -28.66 8.14
N THR A 25 2.69 -28.15 8.91
CA THR A 25 3.34 -26.87 8.60
C THR A 25 4.27 -27.09 7.40
N TYR A 26 3.96 -26.47 6.26
CA TYR A 26 4.83 -26.54 5.08
C TYR A 26 6.18 -25.90 5.40
N ILE A 27 7.24 -26.70 5.37
CA ILE A 27 8.63 -26.22 5.43
C ILE A 27 9.14 -26.19 4.01
N ASN A 28 9.48 -24.99 3.51
CA ASN A 28 10.11 -24.84 2.20
C ASN A 28 11.52 -25.49 2.24
N PRO A 29 11.78 -26.58 1.46
CA PRO A 29 13.08 -27.25 1.44
C PRO A 29 14.19 -26.41 0.81
N ASN A 30 13.86 -25.33 0.11
CA ASN A 30 14.80 -24.35 -0.42
C ASN A 30 14.47 -22.93 0.07
N PRO A 31 14.70 -22.64 1.37
CA PRO A 31 14.42 -21.32 1.91
C PRO A 31 15.29 -20.30 1.18
N ARG A 32 14.65 -19.26 0.65
CA ARG A 32 15.39 -18.15 0.04
C ARG A 32 16.25 -17.50 1.13
N LYS A 33 17.53 -17.28 0.81
CA LYS A 33 18.49 -16.62 1.71
C LYS A 33 18.16 -15.14 1.76
N TYR A 34 17.41 -14.72 2.77
CA TYR A 34 17.19 -13.31 3.06
C TYR A 34 18.13 -12.88 4.20
N SER A 35 18.44 -11.58 4.24
CA SER A 35 19.00 -11.00 5.46
C SER A 35 18.05 -11.35 6.62
N LYS A 36 18.60 -11.76 7.77
CA LYS A 36 17.78 -12.01 8.96
C LYS A 36 17.05 -10.71 9.29
N CYS A 37 15.74 -10.67 9.08
CA CYS A 37 14.93 -9.57 9.56
C CYS A 37 14.38 -9.92 10.95
N GLU A 38 14.36 -8.95 11.84
CA GLU A 38 13.75 -9.11 13.15
C GLU A 38 12.23 -9.30 13.00
N SER A 39 11.62 -10.11 13.86
CA SER A 39 10.18 -10.38 13.83
C SER A 39 9.35 -9.10 13.95
N SER A 40 9.81 -8.14 14.76
CA SER A 40 9.18 -6.84 14.97
C SER A 40 9.16 -5.99 13.69
N ASP A 41 10.28 -5.92 12.99
CA ASP A 41 10.41 -5.23 11.70
C ASP A 41 9.60 -5.91 10.60
N LEU A 42 9.50 -7.24 10.64
CA LEU A 42 8.68 -8.00 9.69
C LEU A 42 7.18 -7.70 9.87
N ILE A 43 6.72 -7.55 11.11
CA ILE A 43 5.35 -7.15 11.43
C ILE A 43 5.09 -5.72 10.95
N LYS A 44 6.00 -4.79 11.22
CA LYS A 44 5.90 -3.41 10.72
C LYS A 44 5.82 -3.37 9.20
N LEU A 45 6.71 -4.11 8.52
CA LEU A 45 6.73 -4.19 7.06
C LEU A 45 5.43 -4.76 6.51
N SER A 46 4.88 -5.80 7.15
CA SER A 46 3.57 -6.35 6.77
C SER A 46 2.46 -5.30 6.89
N ASN A 47 2.45 -4.52 7.97
CA ASN A 47 1.46 -3.46 8.15
C ASN A 47 1.60 -2.38 7.08
N CYS A 48 2.84 -1.94 6.79
CA CYS A 48 3.11 -1.00 5.71
C CYS A 48 2.56 -1.47 4.36
N CYS A 49 2.78 -2.75 4.02
CA CYS A 49 2.28 -3.31 2.77
C CYS A 49 0.75 -3.34 2.74
N ASN A 50 0.10 -3.74 3.84
CA ASN A 50 -1.36 -3.74 3.92
C ASN A 50 -1.94 -2.33 3.81
N ASP A 51 -1.32 -1.33 4.45
CA ASP A 51 -1.76 0.07 4.36
C ASP A 51 -1.64 0.61 2.93
N VAL A 52 -0.56 0.28 2.22
CA VAL A 52 -0.41 0.63 0.80
C VAL A 52 -1.49 -0.04 -0.04
N LEU A 53 -1.70 -1.35 0.12
CA LEU A 53 -2.67 -2.10 -0.67
C LEU A 53 -4.09 -1.55 -0.50
N LEU A 54 -4.50 -1.23 0.73
CA LEU A 54 -5.81 -0.62 1.01
C LEU A 54 -6.01 0.71 0.28
N LYS A 55 -4.96 1.53 0.17
CA LYS A 55 -5.01 2.81 -0.55
C LYS A 55 -4.97 2.61 -2.06
N LEU A 56 -4.22 1.62 -2.55
CA LEU A 56 -4.17 1.27 -3.97
C LEU A 56 -5.51 0.72 -4.47
N ASP A 57 -6.29 0.05 -3.62
CA ASP A 57 -7.64 -0.42 -3.96
C ASP A 57 -8.61 0.74 -4.28
N GLU A 58 -8.36 1.94 -3.77
CA GLU A 58 -9.15 3.15 -4.10
C GLU A 58 -8.77 3.75 -5.46
N CYS A 59 -7.62 3.36 -6.01
CA CYS A 59 -7.08 3.88 -7.26
C CYS A 59 -7.65 3.16 -8.48
N LYS A 60 -7.97 3.91 -9.53
CA LYS A 60 -8.29 3.30 -10.82
C LYS A 60 -7.02 2.71 -11.46
N PRO A 61 -7.15 1.65 -12.28
CA PRO A 61 -6.02 1.11 -13.01
C PRO A 61 -5.34 2.18 -13.87
N ASN A 62 -4.01 2.23 -13.83
CA ASN A 62 -3.14 3.19 -14.54
C ASN A 62 -3.30 4.65 -14.08
N ASP A 63 -3.77 4.89 -12.85
CA ASP A 63 -3.76 6.21 -12.25
C ASP A 63 -2.50 6.41 -11.40
N LEU A 64 -1.39 6.71 -12.07
CA LEU A 64 -0.10 6.90 -11.43
C LEU A 64 -0.14 7.99 -10.33
N ALA A 65 -0.95 9.04 -10.51
CA ALA A 65 -1.06 10.09 -9.49
C ALA A 65 -1.70 9.56 -8.20
N CYS A 66 -2.73 8.73 -8.32
CA CYS A 66 -3.35 8.06 -7.18
C CYS A 66 -2.40 7.07 -6.51
N GLU A 67 -1.74 6.21 -7.29
CA GLU A 67 -0.78 5.21 -6.80
C GLU A 67 0.37 5.88 -6.03
N CYS A 68 0.89 6.98 -6.57
CA CYS A 68 1.95 7.75 -5.93
C CYS A 68 1.48 8.56 -4.71
N CYS A 69 0.23 9.02 -4.71
CA CYS A 69 -0.36 9.62 -3.52
C CYS A 69 -0.49 8.59 -2.37
N ALA A 70 -0.95 7.37 -2.68
CA ALA A 70 -1.01 6.28 -1.74
C ALA A 70 0.37 6.01 -1.11
N LEU A 71 1.42 5.96 -1.93
CA LEU A 71 2.80 5.77 -1.47
C LEU A 71 3.34 6.96 -0.66
N GLN A 72 3.08 8.21 -1.05
CA GLN A 72 3.51 9.39 -0.29
C GLN A 72 2.87 9.46 1.11
N SER A 73 1.72 8.80 1.29
CA SER A 73 0.97 8.81 2.54
C SER A 73 1.34 7.68 3.52
N ILE A 74 2.33 6.84 3.19
CA ILE A 74 2.85 5.81 4.11
C ILE A 74 4.14 6.25 4.82
N ASN A 75 4.45 5.58 5.93
CA ASN A 75 5.63 5.91 6.72
C ASN A 75 6.92 5.60 5.94
N GLN A 76 7.84 6.57 5.91
CA GLN A 76 9.11 6.45 5.21
C GLN A 76 10.03 5.37 5.81
N GLU A 77 9.84 4.99 7.08
CA GLU A 77 10.53 3.86 7.73
C GLU A 77 10.31 2.56 6.95
N CYS A 78 9.11 2.36 6.37
CA CYS A 78 8.70 1.14 5.68
C CYS A 78 9.65 0.72 4.54
N TYR A 79 10.25 1.69 3.85
CA TYR A 79 11.13 1.44 2.71
C TYR A 79 12.51 0.89 3.10
N ASN A 80 12.90 1.06 4.37
CA ASN A 80 14.20 0.61 4.88
C ASN A 80 14.09 -0.68 5.71
N LEU A 81 12.88 -1.17 5.97
CA LEU A 81 12.66 -2.40 6.73
C LEU A 81 13.02 -3.63 5.90
N CYS A 82 13.66 -4.61 6.56
CA CYS A 82 14.01 -5.92 6.00
C CYS A 82 14.59 -5.89 4.55
N PRO A 83 15.77 -5.29 4.31
CA PRO A 83 16.33 -5.22 2.96
C PRO A 83 16.50 -6.62 2.34
N GLY A 84 15.96 -6.78 1.13
CA GLY A 84 15.92 -8.05 0.39
C GLY A 84 14.68 -8.90 0.63
N ASN A 85 13.77 -8.50 1.53
CA ASN A 85 12.46 -9.13 1.66
C ASN A 85 11.57 -8.82 0.43
N PRO A 86 10.77 -9.78 -0.08
CA PRO A 86 9.85 -9.54 -1.19
C PRO A 86 8.89 -8.37 -0.99
N SER A 87 8.42 -8.15 0.24
CA SER A 87 7.51 -7.06 0.58
C SER A 87 8.22 -5.69 0.45
N THR A 88 9.47 -5.60 0.88
CA THR A 88 10.28 -4.39 0.68
C THR A 88 10.57 -4.16 -0.80
N ASN A 89 10.82 -5.24 -1.56
CA ASN A 89 11.02 -5.15 -3.00
C ASN A 89 9.77 -4.64 -3.72
N PHE A 90 8.58 -5.10 -3.32
CA PHE A 90 7.30 -4.58 -3.82
C PHE A 90 7.17 -3.08 -3.57
N LEU A 91 7.38 -2.62 -2.33
CA LEU A 91 7.33 -1.19 -1.98
C LEU A 91 8.35 -0.36 -2.77
N THR A 92 9.55 -0.91 -2.99
CA THR A 92 10.62 -0.23 -3.73
C THR A 92 10.27 -0.06 -5.21
N VAL A 93 9.70 -1.09 -5.84
CA VAL A 93 9.27 -1.01 -7.25
C VAL A 93 8.20 0.06 -7.41
N LEU A 94 7.18 0.04 -6.55
CA LEU A 94 6.13 1.06 -6.53
C LEU A 94 6.69 2.48 -6.33
N LEU A 95 7.62 2.64 -5.40
CA LEU A 95 8.28 3.93 -5.16
C LEU A 95 9.08 4.41 -6.39
N ASN A 96 9.74 3.49 -7.10
CA ASN A 96 10.50 3.81 -8.30
C ASN A 96 9.58 4.26 -9.45
N ASP A 97 8.41 3.64 -9.62
CA ASP A 97 7.41 4.06 -10.61
C ASP A 97 6.96 5.52 -10.33
N CYS A 98 6.94 5.90 -9.05
CA CYS A 98 6.61 7.23 -8.59
C CYS A 98 7.74 8.26 -8.63
N HIS A 99 8.94 7.88 -9.11
CA HIS A 99 10.09 8.76 -9.12
C HIS A 99 9.87 10.04 -9.95
N SER A 100 9.03 9.98 -10.99
CA SER A 100 8.65 11.15 -11.80
C SER A 100 7.82 12.20 -11.04
N LEU A 101 7.17 11.79 -9.94
CA LEU A 101 6.30 12.62 -9.12
C LEU A 101 6.89 12.87 -7.72
N LYS A 102 8.18 12.55 -7.49
CA LYS A 102 8.81 12.64 -6.17
C LYS A 102 8.90 14.07 -5.63
N ASP A 103 9.04 15.06 -6.51
CA ASP A 103 9.26 16.46 -6.16
C ASP A 103 7.94 17.24 -6.02
N VAL A 104 6.81 16.58 -6.29
CA VAL A 104 5.47 17.16 -6.22
C VAL A 104 4.60 16.36 -5.27
N ASN A 105 3.63 17.02 -4.64
CA ASN A 105 2.62 16.33 -3.86
C ASN A 105 1.65 15.63 -4.84
N ALA A 106 1.81 14.31 -5.02
CA ALA A 106 0.99 13.52 -5.93
C ALA A 106 -0.50 13.54 -5.52
N CYS A 107 -0.78 13.66 -4.22
CA CYS A 107 -2.15 13.81 -3.72
C CYS A 107 -2.82 15.14 -4.10
N SER A 108 -2.05 16.13 -4.57
CA SER A 108 -2.60 17.39 -5.06
C SER A 108 -2.95 17.36 -6.55
N LEU A 109 -2.56 16.28 -7.26
CA LEU A 109 -2.90 16.10 -8.66
C LEU A 109 -4.33 15.57 -8.80
N PRO A 110 -5.04 15.90 -9.89
CA PRO A 110 -6.36 15.34 -10.15
C PRO A 110 -6.23 13.85 -10.49
N PHE A 111 -6.79 12.99 -9.63
CA PHE A 111 -6.89 11.54 -9.86
C PHE A 111 -8.36 11.14 -10.11
N LYS A 112 -8.54 10.04 -10.86
CA LYS A 112 -9.82 9.38 -11.07
C LYS A 112 -10.10 8.49 -9.86
N LYS A 113 -10.85 8.99 -8.88
CA LYS A 113 -11.31 8.17 -7.74
C LYS A 113 -12.11 6.95 -8.22
N GLY A 114 -11.84 5.78 -7.63
CA GLY A 114 -12.62 4.56 -7.85
C GLY A 114 -14.06 4.72 -7.38
N TYR A 115 -14.99 4.18 -8.18
CA TYR A 115 -16.45 4.31 -8.09
C TYR A 115 -16.99 5.74 -8.28
N ASP A 116 -18.01 5.84 -9.13
CA ASP A 116 -18.49 7.07 -9.75
C ASP A 116 -19.09 8.06 -8.73
N GLU A 117 -18.26 8.85 -8.06
CA GLU A 117 -18.70 10.14 -7.54
C GLU A 117 -18.74 11.15 -8.71
N PRO A 118 -19.89 11.82 -8.93
CA PRO A 118 -19.99 12.85 -9.95
C PRO A 118 -19.03 13.99 -9.59
N VAL A 119 -17.99 14.15 -10.42
CA VAL A 119 -17.08 15.29 -10.36
C VAL A 119 -17.91 16.57 -10.34
N PRO A 120 -17.86 17.42 -9.30
CA PRO A 120 -18.47 18.73 -9.38
C PRO A 120 -17.73 19.48 -10.49
N LYS A 121 -18.46 19.79 -11.56
CA LYS A 121 -17.97 20.59 -12.69
C LYS A 121 -17.38 21.88 -12.15
N LYS A 122 -16.05 21.98 -12.07
CA LYS A 122 -15.39 23.27 -11.89
C LYS A 122 -15.57 24.03 -13.20
N SER A 123 -16.36 25.10 -13.12
CA SER A 123 -16.53 26.10 -14.16
C SER A 123 -15.15 26.59 -14.64
N PRO A 124 -14.96 26.85 -15.94
CA PRO A 124 -13.74 27.48 -16.40
C PRO A 124 -13.72 28.92 -15.88
N VAL A 125 -12.85 29.21 -14.91
CA VAL A 125 -12.53 30.59 -14.57
C VAL A 125 -11.55 31.11 -15.61
N GLU A 126 -12.10 32.05 -16.36
CA GLU A 126 -11.55 32.93 -17.36
C GLU A 126 -10.15 33.47 -17.01
N LYS A 127 -9.24 33.37 -17.99
CA LYS A 127 -7.91 33.98 -17.96
C LYS A 127 -8.06 35.50 -18.06
N ASN A 128 -7.95 36.21 -16.94
CA ASN A 128 -7.65 37.65 -17.00
C ASN A 128 -6.13 37.83 -17.05
N LYS A 129 -5.65 38.14 -18.27
CA LYS A 129 -4.43 38.93 -18.47
C LYS A 129 -4.65 40.29 -17.79
N VAL A 130 -3.78 40.66 -16.86
CA VAL A 130 -3.54 42.06 -16.53
C VAL A 130 -2.05 42.28 -16.73
N GLU A 131 -1.76 42.90 -17.87
CA GLU A 131 -0.50 43.61 -18.13
C GLU A 131 -0.47 44.80 -17.17
N ASP A 132 0.48 44.81 -16.23
CA ASP A 132 0.84 45.99 -15.45
C ASP A 132 2.20 46.48 -15.95
N GLU A 133 2.14 47.40 -16.90
CA GLU A 133 3.22 48.29 -17.29
C GLU A 133 2.97 49.64 -16.60
N LEU A 134 3.70 49.94 -15.52
CA LEU A 134 4.25 51.28 -15.28
C LEU A 134 5.27 51.26 -14.13
N THR A 135 6.55 51.16 -14.48
CA THR A 135 7.62 51.71 -13.64
C THR A 135 8.05 53.04 -14.27
N GLU A 136 7.49 54.11 -13.73
CA GLU A 136 7.91 55.48 -14.02
C GLU A 136 9.20 55.78 -13.23
N THR A 137 10.34 55.87 -13.93
CA THR A 137 11.50 56.63 -13.46
C THR A 137 11.91 57.63 -14.54
N THR A 138 11.26 58.80 -14.43
CA THR A 138 11.82 60.15 -14.54
C THR A 138 13.06 60.33 -15.42
N LYS A 139 12.88 60.89 -16.62
CA LYS A 139 13.95 61.54 -17.39
C LYS A 139 13.51 62.93 -17.85
N LYS A 140 13.90 63.97 -17.09
CA LYS A 140 14.00 65.35 -17.58
C LYS A 140 14.90 66.19 -16.64
N SER A 141 16.14 66.46 -17.04
CA SER A 141 16.66 67.82 -17.24
C SER A 141 18.15 67.81 -17.60
N ASN A 142 18.49 68.69 -18.56
CA ASN A 142 19.79 69.07 -19.13
C ASN A 142 20.36 68.20 -20.26
#